data_AF-A0A925JW49-F1
#
_entry.id   AF-A0A925JW49-F1
#
_cell.length_a   1.000
_cell.length_b   1.000
_cell.length_c   1.000
_cell.angle_alpha   90.00
_cell.angle_beta   90.00
_cell.angle_gamma   90.00
#
_symmetry.space_group_name_H-M   'P 1'
#
loop_
_entity.id
_entity.type
_entity.pdbx_description
1 polymer ?
#
loop_
_entity_poly.entity_id
_entity_poly.type
_entity_poly.pdbx_seq_one_letter_code
_entity_poly.pdbx_strand_id
1 'polypeptide(L)'
;MKTVNKRTELKKQLRTACLETQQRLADITRAAMLQAQESANEEKGAMEDRFESFREQCQINRDMYAKQLQEILANLLILQKMDASRTSDAVTFGTVAVTDTHTFFISIGIGELKVKGKTYFALSTSSPLFKAISGKKAEETFPFRGKIQRILEVY
;
A
#
# COMPACT_ATOMS: atom_id res chain seq x y z
N MET A 1 6.01 30.16 7.09
CA MET A 1 4.64 29.76 6.68
C MET A 1 4.54 29.05 5.32
N LYS A 2 5.24 29.48 4.26
CA LYS A 2 5.11 28.86 2.90
C LYS A 2 5.56 27.39 2.81
N THR A 3 6.61 26.99 3.55
CA THR A 3 7.19 25.63 3.47
C THR A 3 6.34 24.56 4.14
N VAL A 4 5.74 24.85 5.30
CA VAL A 4 4.86 23.91 6.04
C VAL A 4 3.63 23.57 5.18
N ASN A 5 3.05 24.58 4.53
CA ASN A 5 1.89 24.37 3.66
C ASN A 5 2.22 23.47 2.47
N LYS A 6 3.43 23.60 1.90
CA LYS A 6 3.90 22.76 0.79
C LYS A 6 4.13 21.30 1.20
N ARG A 7 4.65 21.05 2.41
CA ARG A 7 4.86 19.69 2.97
C ARG A 7 3.54 18.98 3.24
N THR A 8 2.60 19.66 3.86
CA THR A 8 1.24 19.15 4.08
C THR A 8 0.52 18.85 2.77
N GLU A 9 0.66 19.73 1.78
CA GLU A 9 0.08 19.52 0.46
C GLU A 9 0.68 18.31 -0.27
N LEU A 10 1.99 18.09 -0.15
CA LEU A 10 2.63 16.88 -0.68
C LEU A 10 2.10 15.61 -0.01
N LYS A 11 1.94 15.60 1.32
CA LYS A 11 1.38 14.44 2.04
C LYS A 11 -0.04 14.12 1.60
N LYS A 12 -0.87 15.16 1.37
CA LYS A 12 -2.21 14.99 0.81
C LYS A 12 -2.14 14.35 -0.58
N GLN A 13 -1.26 14.81 -1.46
CA GLN A 13 -1.08 14.25 -2.80
C GLN A 13 -0.60 12.79 -2.76
N LEU A 14 0.33 12.46 -1.88
CA LEU A 14 0.80 11.09 -1.67
C LEU A 14 -0.33 10.19 -1.15
N ARG A 15 -1.11 10.66 -0.18
CA ARG A 15 -2.29 9.95 0.33
C ARG A 15 -3.33 9.72 -0.78
N THR A 16 -3.61 10.73 -1.60
CA THR A 16 -4.52 10.58 -2.75
C THR A 16 -4.00 9.55 -3.74
N ALA A 17 -2.72 9.61 -4.11
CA ALA A 17 -2.12 8.61 -5.01
C ALA A 17 -2.18 7.20 -4.41
N CYS A 18 -2.00 7.05 -3.10
CA CYS A 18 -2.18 5.77 -2.41
C CYS A 18 -3.62 5.27 -2.48
N LEU A 19 -4.60 6.15 -2.24
CA LEU A 19 -6.03 5.84 -2.29
C LEU A 19 -6.44 5.40 -3.70
N GLU A 20 -6.05 6.14 -4.73
CA GLU A 20 -6.33 5.81 -6.13
C GLU A 20 -5.72 4.46 -6.52
N THR A 21 -4.47 4.23 -6.13
CA THR A 21 -3.78 2.96 -6.40
C THR A 21 -4.49 1.79 -5.73
N GLN A 22 -4.89 1.93 -4.47
CA GLN A 22 -5.61 0.87 -3.78
C GLN A 22 -7.04 0.68 -4.26
N GLN A 23 -7.73 1.75 -4.64
CA GLN A 23 -9.08 1.65 -5.19
C GLN A 23 -9.05 0.88 -6.51
N ARG A 24 -8.11 1.22 -7.39
CA ARG A 24 -7.90 0.48 -8.65
C ARG A 24 -7.60 -1.00 -8.40
N LEU A 25 -6.76 -1.31 -7.41
CA LEU A 25 -6.47 -2.69 -7.05
C LEU A 25 -7.72 -3.41 -6.53
N ALA A 26 -8.52 -2.77 -5.68
CA ALA A 26 -9.77 -3.31 -5.17
C ALA A 26 -10.74 -3.66 -6.30
N ASP A 27 -10.88 -2.78 -7.29
CA ASP A 27 -11.79 -2.98 -8.41
C ASP A 27 -11.34 -4.13 -9.31
N ILE A 28 -10.02 -4.24 -9.59
CA ILE A 28 -9.43 -5.37 -10.33
C ILE A 28 -9.65 -6.69 -9.58
N THR A 29 -9.34 -6.73 -8.27
CA THR A 29 -9.49 -7.95 -7.46
C THR A 29 -10.95 -8.36 -7.33
N ARG A 30 -11.88 -7.39 -7.18
CA ARG A 30 -13.32 -7.67 -7.16
C ARG A 30 -13.79 -8.25 -8.48
N ALA A 31 -13.35 -7.71 -9.62
CA ALA A 31 -13.70 -8.24 -10.93
C ALA A 31 -13.20 -9.69 -11.10
N ALA A 32 -11.96 -9.99 -10.70
CA ALA A 32 -11.40 -11.34 -10.74
C ALA A 32 -12.17 -12.32 -9.84
N MET A 33 -12.60 -11.88 -8.65
CA MET A 33 -13.44 -12.66 -7.75
C MET A 33 -14.79 -13.02 -8.38
N LEU A 34 -15.45 -12.04 -9.00
CA LEU A 34 -16.74 -12.25 -9.68
C LEU A 34 -16.60 -13.18 -10.88
N GLN A 35 -15.55 -13.01 -11.69
CA GLN A 35 -15.28 -13.89 -12.83
C GLN A 35 -15.04 -15.35 -12.40
N ALA A 36 -14.30 -15.57 -11.29
CA ALA A 36 -14.11 -16.90 -10.73
C ALA A 36 -15.44 -17.51 -10.23
N GLN A 37 -16.31 -16.70 -9.64
CA GLN A 37 -17.65 -17.12 -9.21
C GLN A 37 -18.57 -17.46 -10.39
N GLU A 38 -18.56 -16.65 -11.46
CA GLU A 38 -19.30 -16.93 -12.69
C GLU A 38 -18.82 -18.22 -13.36
N SER A 39 -17.50 -18.40 -13.47
CA SER A 39 -16.90 -19.62 -14.05
C SER A 39 -17.27 -20.89 -13.25
N ALA A 40 -17.40 -20.77 -11.93
CA ALA A 40 -17.84 -21.89 -11.09
C ALA A 40 -19.34 -22.23 -11.26
N ASN A 41 -20.14 -21.28 -11.74
CA ASN A 41 -21.57 -21.42 -11.96
C ASN A 41 -21.92 -21.79 -13.41
N GLU A 42 -21.00 -21.62 -14.37
CA GLU A 42 -21.18 -22.03 -15.77
C GLU A 42 -21.31 -23.55 -15.86
N GLU A 43 -22.51 -24.07 -16.11
CA GLU A 43 -22.73 -25.51 -16.34
C GLU A 43 -22.32 -25.88 -17.78
N LYS A 44 -21.22 -26.63 -17.96
CA LYS A 44 -20.83 -27.17 -19.27
C LYS A 44 -21.16 -28.65 -19.36
N GLY A 45 -22.17 -28.97 -20.15
CA GLY A 45 -22.54 -30.35 -20.48
C GLY A 45 -21.40 -31.14 -21.13
N ALA A 46 -21.38 -32.44 -20.82
CA ALA A 46 -20.54 -33.50 -21.37
C ALA A 46 -19.08 -33.60 -20.85
N MET A 47 -18.89 -33.71 -19.53
CA MET A 47 -17.94 -34.60 -18.82
C MET A 47 -17.99 -34.24 -17.32
N GLU A 48 -18.88 -34.88 -16.56
CA GLU A 48 -19.16 -34.55 -15.14
C GLU A 48 -17.88 -34.50 -14.26
N ASP A 49 -17.00 -35.48 -14.39
CA ASP A 49 -15.82 -35.64 -13.53
C ASP A 49 -14.76 -34.53 -13.74
N ARG A 50 -14.61 -34.04 -14.99
CA ARG A 50 -13.72 -32.90 -15.29
C ARG A 50 -14.33 -31.56 -14.89
N PHE A 51 -15.65 -31.50 -14.85
CA PHE A 51 -16.39 -30.30 -14.51
C PHE A 51 -16.36 -30.03 -13.00
N GLU A 52 -16.48 -31.05 -12.16
CA GLU A 52 -16.38 -30.92 -10.70
C GLU A 52 -15.02 -30.35 -10.27
N SER A 53 -13.93 -30.91 -10.77
CA SER A 53 -12.57 -30.43 -10.45
C SER A 53 -12.34 -28.98 -10.90
N PHE A 54 -12.84 -28.59 -12.09
CA PHE A 54 -12.76 -27.21 -12.56
C PHE A 54 -13.56 -26.25 -11.67
N ARG A 55 -14.77 -26.64 -11.27
CA ARG A 55 -15.62 -25.85 -10.39
C ARG A 55 -14.99 -25.65 -9.02
N GLU A 56 -14.41 -26.69 -8.43
CA GLU A 56 -13.67 -26.60 -7.15
C GLU A 56 -12.52 -25.59 -7.27
N GLN A 57 -11.73 -25.67 -8.34
CA GLN A 57 -10.65 -24.73 -8.58
C GLN A 57 -11.15 -23.28 -8.68
N CYS A 58 -12.29 -23.06 -9.34
CA CYS A 58 -12.89 -21.73 -9.45
C CYS A 58 -13.37 -21.20 -8.09
N GLN A 59 -13.92 -22.06 -7.22
CA GLN A 59 -14.29 -21.69 -5.84
C GLN A 59 -13.05 -21.33 -5.00
N ILE A 60 -11.96 -22.11 -5.09
CA ILE A 60 -10.68 -21.81 -4.43
C ILE A 60 -10.16 -20.43 -4.88
N ASN A 61 -10.19 -20.15 -6.17
CA ASN A 61 -9.75 -18.87 -6.72
C ASN A 61 -10.63 -17.72 -6.21
N ARG A 62 -11.95 -17.89 -6.17
CA ARG A 62 -12.88 -16.90 -5.59
C ARG A 62 -12.50 -16.59 -4.14
N ASP A 63 -12.30 -17.61 -3.31
CA ASP A 63 -12.00 -17.43 -1.89
C ASP A 63 -10.65 -16.75 -1.67
N MET A 64 -9.65 -17.09 -2.49
CA MET A 64 -8.37 -16.39 -2.52
C MET A 64 -8.56 -14.89 -2.83
N TYR A 65 -9.31 -14.55 -3.88
CA TYR A 65 -9.56 -13.14 -4.24
C TYR A 65 -10.41 -12.42 -3.19
N ALA A 66 -11.37 -13.08 -2.56
CA ALA A 66 -12.17 -12.51 -1.48
C ALA A 66 -11.29 -12.11 -0.29
N LYS A 67 -10.35 -12.98 0.10
CA LYS A 67 -9.37 -12.67 1.16
C LYS A 67 -8.47 -11.49 0.79
N GLN A 68 -7.94 -11.46 -0.44
CA GLN A 68 -7.14 -10.33 -0.92
C GLN A 68 -7.94 -9.02 -0.91
N LEU A 69 -9.18 -9.06 -1.38
CA LEU A 69 -10.06 -7.89 -1.39
C LEU A 69 -10.31 -7.37 0.03
N GLN A 70 -10.50 -8.25 1.01
CA GLN A 70 -10.66 -7.86 2.41
C GLN A 70 -9.44 -7.08 2.93
N GLU A 71 -8.23 -7.56 2.63
CA GLU A 71 -6.98 -6.88 3.01
C GLU A 71 -6.85 -5.51 2.33
N ILE A 72 -7.21 -5.42 1.04
CA ILE A 72 -7.22 -4.16 0.28
C ILE A 72 -8.21 -3.15 0.88
N LEU A 73 -9.43 -3.59 1.24
CA LEU A 73 -10.44 -2.72 1.84
C LEU A 73 -10.01 -2.23 3.24
N ALA A 74 -9.36 -3.08 4.03
CA ALA A 74 -8.78 -2.67 5.31
C ALA A 74 -7.70 -1.58 5.12
N ASN A 75 -6.85 -1.74 4.10
CA ASN A 75 -5.83 -0.75 3.74
C ASN A 75 -6.44 0.59 3.27
N LEU A 76 -7.52 0.55 2.48
CA LEU A 76 -8.27 1.75 2.10
C LEU A 76 -8.81 2.50 3.32
N LEU A 77 -9.37 1.77 4.29
CA LEU A 77 -9.89 2.36 5.52
C LEU A 77 -8.78 3.02 6.36
N ILE A 78 -7.59 2.42 6.42
CA ILE A 78 -6.40 3.00 7.06
C ILE A 78 -6.03 4.33 6.37
N LEU A 79 -5.95 4.36 5.04
CA LEU A 79 -5.65 5.56 4.27
C LEU A 79 -6.74 6.65 4.39
N GLN A 80 -8.01 6.27 4.47
CA GLN A 80 -9.13 7.20 4.67
C GLN A 80 -9.12 7.84 6.06
N LYS A 81 -8.71 7.11 7.10
CA LYS A 81 -8.58 7.64 8.46
C LYS A 81 -7.29 8.42 8.71
N MET A 82 -6.31 8.31 7.83
CA MET A 82 -5.04 9.01 7.96
C MET A 82 -5.22 10.53 7.82
N ASP A 83 -4.80 11.28 8.84
CA ASP A 83 -4.73 12.74 8.78
C ASP A 83 -3.37 13.20 8.25
N ALA A 84 -3.32 13.45 6.94
CA ALA A 84 -2.15 13.99 6.24
C ALA A 84 -1.80 15.45 6.61
N SER A 85 -2.61 16.12 7.43
CA SER A 85 -2.33 17.48 7.90
C SER A 85 -1.39 17.52 9.11
N ARG A 86 -1.32 16.43 9.90
CA ARG A 86 -0.48 16.36 11.11
C ARG A 86 0.99 16.37 10.74
N THR A 87 1.76 17.21 11.41
CA THR A 87 3.22 17.25 11.31
C THR A 87 3.86 16.46 12.46
N SER A 88 4.99 15.83 12.19
CA SER A 88 5.78 15.12 13.20
C SER A 88 7.26 15.21 12.82
N ASP A 89 8.11 15.42 13.82
CA ASP A 89 9.56 15.51 13.64
C ASP A 89 10.26 14.14 13.74
N ALA A 90 9.48 13.09 14.05
CA ALA A 90 9.93 11.72 14.12
C ALA A 90 9.18 10.84 13.11
N VAL A 91 9.84 9.80 12.60
CA VAL A 91 9.27 8.87 11.63
C VAL A 91 8.14 8.08 12.28
N THR A 92 6.92 8.44 11.94
CA THR A 92 5.67 7.83 12.43
C THR A 92 4.66 7.67 11.29
N PHE A 93 3.55 6.98 11.53
CA PHE A 93 2.51 6.81 10.53
C PHE A 93 1.96 8.16 10.04
N GLY A 94 1.87 8.34 8.72
CA GLY A 94 1.45 9.58 8.07
C GLY A 94 2.57 10.58 7.77
N THR A 95 3.82 10.28 8.12
CA THR A 95 4.98 11.14 7.85
C THR A 95 5.68 10.81 6.55
N VAL A 96 6.45 11.77 6.04
CA VAL A 96 7.42 11.59 4.97
C VAL A 96 8.81 11.61 5.59
N ALA A 97 9.59 10.56 5.34
CA ALA A 97 11.00 10.45 5.71
C ALA A 97 11.84 10.52 4.44
N VAL A 98 12.64 11.58 4.29
CA VAL A 98 13.62 11.71 3.23
C VAL A 98 14.92 11.11 3.73
N THR A 99 15.45 10.11 3.04
CA THR A 99 16.79 9.57 3.30
C THR A 99 17.76 9.94 2.19
N ASP A 100 19.03 9.63 2.41
CA ASP A 100 20.09 9.70 1.39
C ASP A 100 19.88 8.78 0.18
N THR A 101 18.97 7.81 0.27
CA THR A 101 18.67 6.85 -0.80
C THR A 101 17.32 7.09 -1.44
N HIS A 102 16.25 7.20 -0.66
CA HIS A 102 14.88 7.29 -1.15
C HIS A 102 14.02 8.20 -0.27
N THR A 103 12.87 8.62 -0.78
CA THR A 103 11.85 9.29 0.04
C THR A 103 10.71 8.33 0.35
N PHE A 104 10.48 8.09 1.63
CA PHE A 104 9.46 7.18 2.12
C PHE A 104 8.25 7.94 2.64
N PHE A 105 7.06 7.51 2.25
CA PHE A 105 5.81 7.94 2.85
C PHE A 105 5.29 6.82 3.75
N ILE A 106 5.33 7.04 5.06
CA ILE A 106 4.97 6.03 6.05
C ILE A 106 3.45 5.90 6.08
N SER A 107 2.95 4.82 5.49
CA SER A 107 1.53 4.61 5.25
C SER A 107 1.23 3.11 5.22
N ILE A 108 0.64 2.63 4.13
CA ILE A 108 0.51 1.22 3.80
C ILE A 108 1.59 0.83 2.79
N GLY A 109 1.86 -0.47 2.65
CA GLY A 109 2.86 -0.96 1.70
C GLY A 109 2.30 -1.00 0.27
N ILE A 110 2.42 0.09 -0.48
CA ILE A 110 2.12 0.11 -1.92
C ILE A 110 3.40 -0.06 -2.75
N GLY A 111 4.56 0.31 -2.21
CA GLY A 111 5.80 0.35 -2.96
C GLY A 111 5.99 1.69 -3.66
N GLU A 112 6.42 1.68 -4.92
CA GLU A 112 6.76 2.88 -5.67
C GLU A 112 5.53 3.72 -6.07
N LEU A 113 5.61 5.04 -5.87
CA LEU A 113 4.63 6.04 -6.27
C LEU A 113 5.33 7.19 -7.00
N LYS A 114 4.75 7.65 -8.11
CA LYS A 114 5.23 8.84 -8.82
C LYS A 114 4.26 9.99 -8.61
N VAL A 115 4.73 11.06 -7.97
CA VAL A 115 3.96 12.28 -7.74
C VAL A 115 4.76 13.47 -8.25
N LYS A 116 4.19 14.25 -9.18
CA LYS A 116 4.84 15.42 -9.80
C LYS A 116 6.23 15.10 -10.38
N GLY A 117 6.37 13.94 -11.01
CA GLY A 117 7.63 13.49 -11.63
C GLY A 117 8.71 13.04 -10.64
N LYS A 118 8.42 13.00 -9.33
CA LYS A 118 9.32 12.48 -8.31
C LYS A 118 8.85 11.12 -7.79
N THR A 119 9.80 10.26 -7.48
CA THR A 119 9.56 8.92 -6.94
C THR A 119 9.51 8.96 -5.42
N TYR A 120 8.50 8.32 -4.86
CA TYR A 120 8.26 8.12 -3.44
C TYR A 120 7.98 6.64 -3.19
N PHE A 121 8.22 6.17 -1.98
CA PHE A 121 7.91 4.80 -1.58
C PHE A 121 6.90 4.79 -0.44
N ALA A 122 5.69 4.32 -0.68
CA ALA A 122 4.70 4.09 0.36
C ALA A 122 5.07 2.84 1.16
N LEU A 123 5.49 3.07 2.41
CA LEU A 123 6.08 2.07 3.28
C LEU A 123 5.13 1.75 4.44
N SER A 124 4.82 0.47 4.61
CA SER A 124 4.02 -0.02 5.75
C SER A 124 4.80 0.04 7.06
N THR A 125 4.08 0.32 8.15
CA THR A 125 4.60 0.20 9.53
C THR A 125 4.95 -1.24 9.92
N SER A 126 4.44 -2.25 9.19
CA SER A 126 4.82 -3.65 9.40
C SER A 126 6.18 -4.02 8.79
N SER A 127 6.75 -3.17 7.92
CA SER A 127 7.96 -3.49 7.17
C SER A 127 9.23 -3.51 8.05
N PRO A 128 10.23 -4.37 7.74
CA PRO A 128 11.51 -4.36 8.46
C PRO A 128 12.25 -3.02 8.38
N LEU A 129 12.13 -2.32 7.25
CA LEU A 129 12.70 -0.99 7.08
C LEU A 129 12.07 0.00 8.06
N PHE A 130 10.73 0.05 8.14
CA PHE A 130 10.06 0.93 9.08
C PHE A 130 10.50 0.65 10.52
N LYS A 131 10.60 -0.62 10.92
CA LYS A 131 11.07 -0.98 12.27
C LYS A 131 12.47 -0.43 12.59
N ALA A 132 13.36 -0.33 11.59
CA ALA A 132 14.70 0.22 11.76
C ALA A 132 14.72 1.77 11.88
N ILE A 133 13.72 2.46 11.32
CA ILE A 133 13.65 3.94 11.29
C ILE A 133 12.59 4.54 12.19
N SER A 134 11.68 3.72 12.74
CA SER A 134 10.56 4.16 13.55
C SER A 134 11.04 5.02 14.73
N GLY A 135 10.44 6.21 14.89
CA GLY A 135 10.76 7.15 15.96
C GLY A 135 12.04 7.96 15.77
N LYS A 136 12.86 7.66 14.77
CA LYS A 136 14.06 8.44 14.44
C LYS A 136 13.69 9.82 13.91
N LYS A 137 14.57 10.79 14.11
CA LYS A 137 14.41 12.16 13.61
C LYS A 137 15.35 12.45 12.44
N ALA A 138 15.21 13.64 11.86
CA ALA A 138 16.18 14.14 10.89
C ALA A 138 17.60 14.13 11.47
N GLU A 139 18.58 13.96 10.60
CA GLU A 139 20.02 13.84 10.87
C GLU A 139 20.47 12.53 11.53
N GLU A 140 19.55 11.68 11.99
CA GLU A 140 19.91 10.36 12.53
C GLU A 140 20.28 9.34 11.45
N THR A 141 21.13 8.39 11.83
CA THR A 141 21.49 7.24 11.02
C THR A 141 20.84 5.95 11.50
N PHE A 142 20.70 4.99 10.58
CA PHE A 142 20.20 3.65 10.88
C PHE A 142 20.87 2.59 9.98
N PRO A 143 21.12 1.38 10.50
CA PRO A 143 21.59 0.27 9.69
C PRO A 143 20.40 -0.39 8.97
N PHE A 144 20.52 -0.61 7.66
CA PHE A 144 19.57 -1.42 6.91
C PHE A 144 20.28 -2.17 5.77
N ARG A 145 20.05 -3.48 5.68
CA ARG A 145 20.65 -4.36 4.65
C ARG A 145 22.17 -4.21 4.53
N GLY A 146 22.87 -4.14 5.67
CA GLY A 146 24.33 -4.04 5.72
C GLY A 146 24.92 -2.68 5.31
N LYS A 147 24.08 -1.66 5.13
CA LYS A 147 24.51 -0.27 4.87
C LYS A 147 23.98 0.67 5.95
N ILE A 148 24.76 1.69 6.30
CA ILE A 148 24.30 2.79 7.13
C ILE A 148 23.63 3.81 6.20
N GLN A 149 22.40 4.20 6.52
CA GLN A 149 21.66 5.24 5.83
C GLN A 149 21.37 6.38 6.79
N ARG A 150 21.20 7.59 6.25
CA ARG A 150 20.87 8.80 7.01
C ARG A 150 19.48 9.33 6.65
N ILE A 151 18.74 9.76 7.67
CA ILE A 151 17.51 10.52 7.50
C ILE A 151 17.89 11.99 7.34
N LEU A 152 17.53 12.59 6.21
CA LEU A 152 17.80 13.99 5.88
C LEU A 152 16.67 14.90 6.38
N GLU A 153 15.42 14.47 6.22
CA GLU A 153 14.25 15.24 6.66
C GLU A 153 13.11 14.32 7.11
N VAL A 154 12.31 14.80 8.07
CA VAL A 154 11.03 14.18 8.47
C VAL A 154 9.96 15.26 8.56
N TYR A 155 8.76 15.00 8.02
CA TYR A 155 7.63 15.93 8.12
C TYR A 155 6.25 15.31 7.90
#